data_AF-A0A2A5X0V6-F1
#
_entry.id   AF-A0A2A5X0V6-F1
#
_cell.length_a   1.000
_cell.length_b   1.000
_cell.length_c   1.000
_cell.angle_alpha   90.00
_cell.angle_beta   90.00
_cell.angle_gamma   90.00
#
_symmetry.space_group_name_H-M   'P 1'
#
loop_
_entity.id
_entity.type
_entity.pdbx_description
1 polymer ?
#
loop_
_entity_poly.entity_id
_entity_poly.type
_entity_poly.pdbx_seq_one_letter_code
_entity_poly.pdbx_strand_id
1 'polypeptide(L)'
;MALTINGQVHALEVAPDTPLVFVLRNELGLTGTKIGCANEQCGACAVLVNGESTLSCVRPVADFVDRKVDHKAIGRRCSGRAYRWRHC
;
A
#
# COMPACT_ATOMS: atom_id res chain seq x y z
N MET A 1 -7.05 -15.66 3.89
CA MET A 1 -6.07 -15.44 2.79
C MET A 1 -4.70 -15.13 3.38
N ALA A 2 -3.61 -15.28 2.62
CA ALA A 2 -2.26 -14.95 3.09
C ALA A 2 -1.63 -13.85 2.22
N LEU A 3 -0.99 -12.87 2.84
CA LEU A 3 -0.30 -11.76 2.16
C LEU A 3 1.14 -11.68 2.65
N THR A 4 2.08 -11.41 1.73
CA THR A 4 3.47 -11.19 2.09
C THR A 4 3.73 -9.68 2.20
N ILE A 5 3.83 -9.17 3.43
CA ILE A 5 3.99 -7.74 3.71
C ILE A 5 5.34 -7.48 4.39
N ASN A 6 6.16 -6.61 3.82
CA ASN A 6 7.56 -6.39 4.25
C ASN A 6 8.40 -7.68 4.33
N GLY A 7 8.07 -8.69 3.51
CA GLY A 7 8.70 -10.02 3.55
C GLY A 7 8.21 -10.93 4.69
N GLN A 8 7.19 -10.53 5.46
CA GLN A 8 6.52 -11.37 6.45
C GLN A 8 5.19 -11.85 5.92
N VAL A 9 4.88 -13.14 6.11
CA VAL A 9 3.59 -13.70 5.71
C VAL A 9 2.57 -13.45 6.81
N HIS A 10 1.49 -12.77 6.46
CA HIS A 10 0.36 -12.49 7.34
C HIS A 10 -0.87 -13.26 6.84
N ALA A 11 -1.39 -14.15 7.68
CA ALA A 11 -2.68 -14.78 7.46
C ALA A 11 -3.78 -13.83 7.97
N LEU A 12 -4.72 -13.47 7.10
CA LEU A 12 -5.79 -12.51 7.36
C LEU A 12 -7.14 -13.08 6.94
N GLU A 13 -8.16 -12.83 7.75
CA GLU A 13 -9.55 -13.21 7.50
C GLU A 13 -10.37 -11.98 7.10
N VAL A 14 -10.04 -11.41 5.94
CA VAL A 14 -10.73 -10.23 5.37
C VAL A 14 -11.45 -10.58 4.08
N ALA A 15 -12.44 -9.78 3.71
CA ALA A 15 -13.15 -9.96 2.45
C ALA A 15 -12.24 -9.60 1.25
N PRO A 16 -12.26 -10.38 0.15
CA PRO A 16 -11.34 -10.21 -0.98
C PRO A 16 -11.49 -8.89 -1.73
N ASP A 17 -12.66 -8.26 -1.65
CA ASP A 17 -13.01 -6.95 -2.19
C ASP A 17 -12.53 -5.77 -1.31
N THR A 18 -12.04 -6.05 -0.10
CA THR A 18 -11.57 -5.02 0.82
C THR A 18 -10.34 -4.31 0.24
N PRO A 19 -10.30 -2.96 0.21
CA PRO A 19 -9.12 -2.26 -0.27
C PRO A 19 -7.89 -2.52 0.60
N LEU A 20 -6.74 -2.77 -0.04
CA LEU A 20 -5.50 -3.15 0.64
C LEU A 20 -5.08 -2.13 1.71
N VAL A 21 -5.32 -0.83 1.50
CA VAL A 21 -4.98 0.20 2.49
C VAL A 21 -5.70 0.01 3.82
N PHE A 22 -6.93 -0.50 3.82
CA PHE A 22 -7.68 -0.75 5.04
C PHE A 22 -7.19 -1.99 5.75
N VAL A 23 -6.86 -3.04 4.99
CA VAL A 23 -6.25 -4.26 5.54
C VAL A 23 -4.92 -3.95 6.24
N LEU A 24 -4.05 -3.18 5.59
CA LEU A 24 -2.77 -2.75 6.16
C LEU A 24 -2.95 -1.97 7.47
N ARG A 25 -3.95 -1.10 7.55
CA ARG A 25 -4.15 -0.21 8.70
C ARG A 25 -4.91 -0.87 9.84
N ASN A 26 -5.96 -1.61 9.53
CA ASN A 26 -6.91 -2.14 10.51
C ASN A 26 -6.44 -3.50 11.03
N GLU A 27 -6.05 -4.41 10.13
CA GLU A 27 -5.64 -5.77 10.53
C GLU A 27 -4.20 -5.80 11.01
N LEU A 28 -3.31 -5.05 10.35
CA LEU A 28 -1.87 -5.11 10.63
C LEU A 28 -1.34 -3.90 11.42
N GLY A 29 -2.19 -2.91 11.69
CA GLY A 29 -1.77 -1.68 12.40
C GLY A 29 -0.71 -0.85 11.67
N LEU A 30 -0.46 -1.13 10.38
CA LEU A 30 0.57 -0.47 9.58
C LEU A 30 0.06 0.89 9.07
N THR A 31 0.11 1.88 9.96
CA THR A 31 -0.40 3.23 9.70
C THR A 31 0.54 4.14 8.87
N GLY A 32 1.64 3.58 8.37
CA GLY A 32 2.60 4.27 7.50
C GLY A 32 2.00 4.70 6.17
N THR A 33 1.14 3.86 5.58
CA THR A 33 0.38 4.20 4.37
C THR A 33 -0.82 5.07 4.73
N LYS A 34 -0.93 6.25 4.12
CA LYS A 34 -1.96 7.23 4.44
C LYS A 34 -3.10 7.19 3.42
N ILE A 35 -4.32 7.43 3.89
CA ILE A 35 -5.48 7.62 3.01
C ILE A 35 -5.67 9.13 2.88
N GLY A 36 -5.46 9.67 1.68
CA GLY A 36 -5.72 11.09 1.39
C GLY A 36 -7.08 11.28 0.73
N CYS A 37 -7.18 10.99 -0.57
CA CYS A 37 -8.38 11.20 -1.38
C CYS A 37 -9.27 9.96 -1.57
N ALA A 38 -8.80 8.77 -1.17
CA ALA A 38 -9.46 7.47 -1.39
C ALA A 38 -9.87 7.15 -2.86
N ASN A 39 -9.39 7.91 -3.84
CA ASN A 39 -9.75 7.79 -5.26
C ASN A 39 -8.50 7.86 -6.15
N GLU A 40 -7.34 7.42 -5.66
CA GLU A 40 -6.07 7.34 -6.42
C GLU A 40 -5.49 8.66 -6.97
N GLN A 41 -6.08 9.82 -6.67
CA GLN A 41 -5.61 11.13 -7.13
C GLN A 41 -4.41 11.70 -6.36
N CYS A 42 -4.30 11.39 -5.06
CA CYS A 42 -3.33 12.02 -4.16
C CYS A 42 -2.05 11.21 -3.91
N GLY A 43 -2.07 9.90 -4.16
CA GLY A 43 -0.87 9.06 -4.10
C GLY A 43 -0.35 8.79 -2.69
N ALA A 44 -1.03 9.30 -1.66
CA ALA A 44 -0.70 9.04 -0.28
C ALA A 44 -0.82 7.55 0.10
N CYS A 45 -1.67 6.81 -0.63
CA CYS A 45 -1.95 5.39 -0.41
C CYS A 45 -1.00 4.46 -1.18
N ALA A 46 0.11 5.00 -1.71
CA ALA A 46 1.00 4.22 -2.55
C ALA A 46 1.81 3.21 -1.72
N VAL A 47 1.95 2.01 -2.26
CA VAL A 47 2.73 0.89 -1.71
C VAL A 47 3.62 0.32 -2.81
N LEU A 48 4.71 -0.35 -2.46
CA LEU A 48 5.48 -1.11 -3.45
C LEU A 48 4.95 -2.53 -3.55
N VAL A 49 4.74 -3.00 -4.77
CA VAL A 49 4.27 -4.35 -5.08
C VAL A 49 5.26 -4.94 -6.04
N ASN A 50 5.99 -5.97 -5.61
CA ASN A 50 7.10 -6.55 -6.37
C ASN A 50 8.13 -5.49 -6.86
N GLY A 51 8.32 -4.42 -6.08
CA GLY A 51 9.21 -3.30 -6.43
C GLY A 51 8.57 -2.18 -7.28
N GLU A 52 7.32 -2.32 -7.71
CA GLU A 52 6.60 -1.30 -8.47
C GLU A 52 5.61 -0.51 -7.60
N SER A 53 5.58 0.81 -7.76
CA SER A 53 4.66 1.68 -7.00
C SER A 53 3.23 1.52 -7.49
N THR A 54 2.37 0.96 -6.63
CA THR A 54 0.95 0.75 -6.88
C THR A 54 0.11 1.47 -5.83
N LEU A 55 -1.05 2.00 -6.22
CA LEU A 55 -2.00 2.62 -5.31
C LEU A 55 -2.90 1.56 -4.66
N SER A 56 -3.02 1.62 -3.33
CA SER A 56 -3.72 0.58 -2.54
C SER A 56 -5.11 0.99 -2.06
N CYS A 57 -5.54 2.23 -2.32
CA CYS A 57 -6.75 2.77 -1.72
C CYS A 57 -8.06 2.35 -2.40
N VAL A 58 -8.01 1.89 -3.65
CA VAL A 58 -9.19 1.40 -4.38
C VAL A 58 -9.02 -0.07 -4.78
N ARG A 59 -7.77 -0.55 -4.89
CA ARG A 59 -7.48 -1.92 -5.33
C ARG A 59 -7.83 -2.94 -4.25
N PRO A 60 -8.58 -4.01 -4.62
CA PRO A 60 -8.98 -5.06 -3.69
C PRO A 60 -7.77 -5.87 -3.24
N VAL A 61 -7.82 -6.39 -2.01
CA VAL A 61 -6.75 -7.21 -1.43
C VAL A 61 -6.51 -8.51 -2.21
N ALA A 62 -7.54 -9.03 -2.88
CA ALA A 62 -7.43 -10.20 -3.75
C ALA A 62 -6.36 -10.05 -4.85
N ASP A 63 -6.16 -8.85 -5.39
CA ASP A 63 -5.16 -8.58 -6.43
C ASP A 63 -3.71 -8.75 -5.93
N PHE A 64 -3.51 -8.74 -4.61
CA PHE A 64 -2.19 -8.77 -3.98
C PHE A 64 -1.88 -10.10 -3.31
N VAL A 65 -2.80 -11.06 -3.38
CA VAL A 65 -2.52 -12.45 -3.01
C VAL A 65 -1.38 -12.95 -3.90
N ASP A 66 -0.42 -13.67 -3.31
CA ASP A 66 0.82 -14.13 -3.96
C ASP A 66 1.82 -13.03 -4.40
N ARG A 67 1.59 -11.76 -4.03
CA ARG A 67 2.51 -10.66 -4.30
C ARG A 67 3.22 -10.18 -3.04
N LYS A 68 4.45 -9.69 -3.22
CA LYS A 68 5.19 -9.04 -2.13
C LYS A 68 4.80 -7.57 -2.06
N VAL A 69 4.25 -7.16 -0.94
CA VAL A 69 3.81 -5.78 -0.67
C VAL A 69 4.71 -5.13 0.38
N ASP A 70 5.30 -3.97 0.07
CA ASP A 70 6.10 -3.18 1.00
C ASP A 70 5.42 -1.82 1.25
N HIS A 71 4.83 -1.66 2.45
CA HIS A 71 4.02 -0.48 2.81
C HIS A 71 4.84 0.78 3.13
N LYS A 72 6.12 0.61 3.54
CA LYS A 72 7.00 1.70 4.01
C LYS A 72 7.74 2.42 2.87
N ALA A 73 7.66 1.90 1.65
CA ALA A 73 8.64 2.22 0.64
C ALA A 73 8.40 3.54 -0.12
N ILE A 74 7.37 4.30 0.22
CA ILE A 74 7.10 5.62 -0.37
C ILE A 74 7.27 6.68 0.71
N GLY A 75 8.54 6.98 1.02
CA GLY A 75 8.88 7.84 2.14
C GLY A 75 10.36 8.14 2.37
N ARG A 76 11.11 8.49 1.32
CA ARG A 76 12.16 9.52 1.45
C ARG A 76 11.91 10.56 0.37
N ARG A 77 11.20 11.63 0.71
CA ARG A 77 11.16 12.84 -0.13
C ARG A 77 11.64 14.00 0.72
N CYS A 78 12.77 14.58 0.32
CA CYS A 78 13.16 15.93 0.68
C CYS A 78 11.99 16.87 0.35
N SER A 79 11.72 17.80 1.25
CA SER A 79 10.62 18.76 1.25
C SER A 79 10.35 19.42 -0.12
N GLY A 80 9.11 19.31 -0.59
CA GLY A 80 8.57 20.21 -1.61
C GLY A 80 8.12 19.51 -2.89
N ARG A 81 6.81 19.55 -3.13
CA ARG A 81 6.09 19.14 -4.35
C ARG A 81 5.80 17.65 -4.47
N ALA A 82 4.51 17.37 -4.25
CA ALA A 82 3.81 16.16 -4.63
C ALA A 82 4.07 15.84 -6.11
N TYR A 83 4.22 14.55 -6.39
CA TYR A 83 4.24 13.96 -7.72
C TYR A 83 5.30 14.47 -8.71
N ARG A 84 6.53 14.00 -8.55
CA ARG A 84 7.34 13.60 -9.72
C ARG A 84 8.36 12.56 -9.31
N TRP A 85 8.17 11.34 -9.81
CA TRP A 85 9.22 10.34 -9.84
C TRP A 85 10.35 10.87 -10.73
N ARG A 86 11.59 10.73 -10.25
CA ARG A 86 12.88 11.18 -10.80
C ARG A 86 13.40 12.49 -10.20
N HIS A 87 14.55 12.31 -9.55
CA HIS A 87 15.54 13.28 -9.07
C HIS A 87 15.16 14.09 -7.83
N CYS A 88 16.00 13.94 -6.79
CA CYS A 88 16.34 15.05 -5.90
C CYS A 88 16.85 16.22 -6.74
#